data_AF-A0A2D4F804-F1
#
_entry.id   AF-A0A2D4F804-F1
#
_cell.length_a   1.000
_cell.length_b   1.000
_cell.length_c   1.000
_cell.angle_alpha   90.00
_cell.angle_beta   90.00
_cell.angle_gamma   90.00
#
_symmetry.space_group_name_H-M   'P 1'
#
loop_
_entity.id
_entity.type
_entity.pdbx_description
1 polymer ?
#
loop_
_entity_poly.entity_id
_entity_poly.type
_entity_poly.pdbx_seq_one_letter_code
_entity_poly.pdbx_strand_id
1 'polypeptide(L)'
;LWRPMHVGAIPVYRGSPSVRDWMPADHSIILIDDFGSPKELAEYIDFLDRNSDEYLKYLKYKSPTGITNQFLLENMRRREWGVNDMSLPNYLNGFECFVCDRENARLNAERNHKKAHGKSLAPEVHIAQTTHMGCPSPAPGYGNIEDIPDGDSWKEMWLQDYWQSLDQGEALTSMIHHNETHQGKFWDYMHKIFLKRTQHN
;
A
#
# COMPACT_ATOMS: atom_id res chain seq x y z
N LEU A 1 6.11 10.84 2.29
CA LEU A 1 7.51 10.37 2.25
C LEU A 1 8.41 11.22 1.35
N TRP A 2 8.18 11.27 0.04
CA TRP A 2 9.12 11.93 -0.90
C TRP A 2 9.20 13.46 -0.82
N ARG A 3 8.11 14.16 -0.44
CA ARG A 3 8.09 15.63 -0.38
C ARG A 3 9.13 16.20 0.60
N PRO A 4 9.23 15.74 1.87
CA PRO A 4 10.29 16.17 2.78
C PRO A 4 11.70 15.94 2.22
N MET A 5 11.95 14.77 1.61
CA MET A 5 13.25 14.46 1.00
C MET A 5 13.64 15.46 -0.09
N HIS A 6 12.69 15.80 -0.96
CA HIS A 6 12.88 16.78 -2.02
C HIS A 6 13.36 18.13 -1.46
N VAL A 7 12.70 18.63 -0.41
CA VAL A 7 13.03 19.93 0.21
C VAL A 7 14.19 19.88 1.21
N GLY A 8 14.75 18.71 1.52
CA GLY A 8 15.89 18.57 2.45
C GLY A 8 15.50 18.47 3.92
N ALA A 9 14.27 18.06 4.19
CA ALA A 9 13.81 17.67 5.52
C ALA A 9 13.91 16.14 5.69
N ILE A 10 14.19 15.70 6.92
CA ILE A 10 14.21 14.27 7.27
C ILE A 10 12.76 13.77 7.41
N PRO A 11 12.30 12.80 6.60
CA PRO A 11 10.99 12.20 6.80
C PRO A 11 10.96 11.36 8.07
N VAL A 12 9.98 11.60 8.93
CA VAL A 12 9.56 10.66 9.99
C VAL A 12 8.44 9.79 9.40
N TYR A 13 8.69 8.50 9.24
CA TYR A 13 7.84 7.60 8.46
C TYR A 13 7.21 6.51 9.33
N ARG A 14 5.89 6.37 9.15
CA ARG A 14 5.07 5.24 9.58
C ARG A 14 4.32 4.70 8.36
N GLY A 15 4.36 3.39 8.13
CA GLY A 15 3.67 2.79 6.98
C GLY A 15 4.18 1.39 6.67
N SER A 16 4.43 1.12 5.39
CA SER A 16 4.91 -0.18 4.94
C SER A 16 6.38 -0.41 5.35
N PRO A 17 6.73 -1.59 5.89
CA PRO A 17 8.12 -1.92 6.22
C PRO A 17 9.02 -2.00 4.97
N SER A 18 8.43 -2.27 3.79
CA SER A 18 9.16 -2.31 2.51
C SER A 18 9.78 -0.98 2.12
N VAL A 19 9.43 0.13 2.79
CA VAL A 19 10.05 1.44 2.55
C VAL A 19 11.58 1.38 2.64
N ARG A 20 12.14 0.53 3.51
CA ARG A 20 13.58 0.36 3.71
C ARG A 20 14.29 -0.02 2.40
N ASP A 21 13.65 -0.86 1.60
CA ASP A 21 14.20 -1.35 0.33
C ASP A 21 14.29 -0.25 -0.73
N TRP A 22 13.51 0.83 -0.60
CA TRP A 22 13.37 1.87 -1.61
C TRP A 22 14.05 3.19 -1.24
N MET A 23 14.62 3.30 -0.04
CA MET A 23 15.29 4.51 0.40
C MET A 23 16.65 4.68 -0.27
N PRO A 24 17.09 5.91 -0.58
CA PRO A 24 18.34 6.14 -1.32
C PRO A 24 19.58 5.68 -0.54
N ALA A 25 19.50 5.63 0.78
CA ALA A 25 20.47 5.06 1.69
C ALA A 25 19.77 4.63 2.99
N ASP A 26 20.39 3.72 3.74
CA ASP A 26 19.89 3.26 5.06
C ASP A 26 19.63 4.44 6.01
N HIS A 27 20.45 5.49 5.91
CA HIS A 27 20.38 6.68 6.74
C HIS A 27 19.82 7.88 5.95
N SER A 28 18.52 7.83 5.65
CA SER A 28 17.83 8.89 4.89
C SER A 28 16.42 9.24 5.39
N ILE A 29 15.85 8.41 6.27
CA ILE A 29 14.55 8.60 6.92
C ILE A 29 14.62 8.12 8.37
N ILE A 30 13.73 8.64 9.21
CA ILE A 30 13.51 8.14 10.58
C ILE A 30 12.30 7.19 10.52
N LEU A 31 12.50 5.93 10.83
CA LEU A 31 11.42 4.95 10.92
C LEU A 31 10.93 4.88 12.35
N ILE A 32 9.64 5.10 12.55
CA ILE A 32 9.10 5.13 13.92
C ILE A 32 9.20 3.77 14.62
N ASP A 33 9.22 2.68 13.85
CA ASP A 33 9.29 1.30 14.36
C ASP A 33 10.71 0.93 14.84
N ASP A 34 11.70 1.81 14.62
CA ASP A 34 13.06 1.65 15.18
C ASP A 34 13.16 2.11 16.64
N PHE A 35 12.08 2.67 17.21
CA PHE A 35 12.04 3.21 18.58
C PHE A 35 11.10 2.39 19.46
N GLY A 36 11.50 2.15 20.71
CA GLY A 36 10.68 1.40 21.67
C GLY A 36 9.49 2.19 22.21
N SER A 37 9.51 3.53 22.08
CA SER A 37 8.40 4.39 22.48
C SER A 37 8.38 5.73 21.74
N PRO A 38 7.23 6.43 21.69
CA PRO A 38 7.15 7.80 21.19
C PRO A 38 8.07 8.78 21.92
N LYS A 39 8.36 8.52 23.21
CA LYS A 39 9.28 9.32 24.00
C LYS A 39 10.71 9.21 23.47
N GLU A 40 11.19 8.00 23.20
CA GLU A 40 12.53 7.79 22.62
C GLU A 40 12.66 8.45 21.24
N LEU A 41 11.62 8.35 20.41
CA LEU A 41 11.57 9.06 19.12
C LEU A 41 11.67 10.58 19.32
N ALA A 42 10.92 11.15 20.28
CA ALA A 42 10.95 12.58 20.56
C ALA A 42 12.32 13.03 21.08
N GLU A 43 12.94 12.27 21.97
CA GLU A 43 14.31 12.52 22.47
C GLU A 43 15.33 12.47 21.33
N TYR A 44 15.18 11.53 20.39
CA TYR A 44 16.05 11.44 19.22
C TYR A 44 15.88 12.63 18.26
N ILE A 45 14.64 13.09 18.05
CA ILE A 45 14.37 14.29 17.24
C ILE A 45 14.98 15.54 17.90
N ASP A 46 14.84 15.71 19.22
CA ASP A 46 15.47 16.81 19.97
C ASP A 46 17.01 16.75 19.91
N PHE A 47 17.58 15.53 19.97
CA PHE A 47 19.00 15.33 19.73
C PHE A 47 19.42 15.80 18.33
N LEU A 48 18.71 15.42 17.27
CA LEU A 48 19.03 15.85 15.90
C LEU A 48 18.92 17.37 15.71
N ASP A 49 17.91 18.00 16.31
CA ASP A 49 17.72 19.45 16.27
C ASP A 49 18.92 20.21 16.88
N ARG A 50 19.50 19.65 17.95
CA ARG A 50 20.66 20.22 18.65
C ARG A 50 22.01 19.84 18.04
N ASN A 51 22.05 18.89 17.10
CA ASN A 51 23.28 18.35 16.52
C ASN A 51 23.23 18.39 14.99
N SER A 52 23.59 19.54 14.42
CA SER A 52 23.60 19.78 12.97
C SER A 52 24.37 18.72 12.18
N ASP A 53 25.51 18.25 12.69
CA ASP A 53 26.33 17.23 12.02
C ASP A 53 25.60 15.89 11.90
N GLU A 54 24.84 15.50 12.93
CA GLU A 54 24.02 14.28 12.93
C GLU A 54 22.82 14.43 12.00
N TYR A 55 22.14 15.59 12.04
CA TYR A 55 21.07 15.90 11.11
C TYR A 55 21.53 15.81 9.64
N LEU A 56 22.69 16.38 9.32
CA LEU A 56 23.23 16.40 7.96
C LEU A 56 23.62 15.01 7.44
N LYS A 57 23.87 14.02 8.31
CA LYS A 57 24.09 12.64 7.88
C LYS A 57 22.90 12.07 7.11
N TYR A 58 21.67 12.42 7.51
CA TYR A 58 20.45 12.00 6.82
C TYR A 58 20.31 12.58 5.41
N LEU A 59 21.02 13.67 5.10
CA LEU A 59 20.97 14.34 3.81
C LEU A 59 22.14 13.97 2.88
N LYS A 60 23.05 13.10 3.31
CA LYS A 60 24.21 12.66 2.51
C LYS A 60 23.83 12.11 1.14
N TYR A 61 22.65 11.49 1.04
CA TYR A 61 22.15 10.95 -0.22
C TYR A 61 21.97 12.00 -1.33
N LYS A 62 21.88 13.29 -1.00
CA LYS A 62 21.78 14.39 -1.97
C LYS A 62 23.11 14.70 -2.68
N SER A 63 24.22 14.17 -2.20
CA SER A 63 25.51 14.28 -2.89
C SER A 63 25.53 13.40 -4.15
N PRO A 64 26.36 13.71 -5.16
CA PRO A 64 26.40 12.95 -6.42
C PRO A 64 26.63 11.44 -6.26
N THR A 65 27.29 11.02 -5.18
CA THR A 65 27.58 9.61 -4.85
C THR A 65 26.86 9.13 -3.59
N GLY A 66 25.87 9.89 -3.11
CA GLY A 66 25.22 9.65 -1.84
C GLY A 66 24.16 8.55 -1.84
N ILE A 67 23.68 8.16 -3.02
CA ILE A 67 22.70 7.08 -3.16
C ILE A 67 23.47 5.74 -3.14
N THR A 68 23.35 5.00 -2.04
CA THR A 68 24.08 3.75 -1.81
C THR A 68 23.23 2.51 -2.08
N ASN A 69 21.90 2.64 -2.09
CA ASN A 69 20.98 1.52 -2.29
C ASN A 69 21.05 0.97 -3.73
N GLN A 70 21.70 -0.20 -3.88
CA GLN A 70 21.87 -0.86 -5.18
C GLN A 70 20.57 -1.40 -5.75
N PHE A 71 19.65 -1.88 -4.90
CA PHE A 71 18.34 -2.35 -5.34
C PHE A 71 17.56 -1.20 -6.00
N LEU A 72 17.52 -0.03 -5.36
CA LEU A 72 16.90 1.16 -5.93
C LEU A 72 17.57 1.55 -7.26
N LEU A 73 18.90 1.65 -7.28
CA LEU A 73 19.65 2.06 -8.49
C LEU A 73 19.39 1.10 -9.66
N GLU A 74 19.38 -0.21 -9.42
CA GLU A 74 19.15 -1.19 -10.46
C GLU A 74 17.71 -1.15 -11.00
N ASN A 75 16.72 -1.01 -10.11
CA ASN A 75 15.32 -0.85 -10.53
C ASN A 75 15.12 0.43 -11.33
N MET A 76 15.76 1.54 -10.94
CA MET A 76 15.68 2.80 -11.68
C MET A 76 16.35 2.72 -13.05
N ARG A 77 17.44 1.96 -13.20
CA ARG A 77 18.11 1.74 -14.50
C ARG A 77 17.32 0.86 -15.46
N ARG A 78 16.68 -0.20 -14.95
CA ARG A 78 15.89 -1.15 -15.76
C ARG A 78 14.51 -0.64 -16.15
N ARG A 79 14.10 0.50 -15.59
CA ARG A 79 12.78 1.06 -15.77
C ARG A 79 12.54 1.44 -17.23
N GLU A 80 11.41 1.01 -17.78
CA GLU A 80 11.06 1.21 -19.20
C GLU A 80 10.40 2.57 -19.48
N TRP A 81 9.97 3.28 -18.44
CA TRP A 81 9.29 4.58 -18.54
C TRP A 81 10.16 5.74 -18.06
N GLY A 82 9.88 6.96 -18.51
CA GLY A 82 10.61 8.20 -18.20
C GLY A 82 9.88 9.10 -17.17
N VAL A 83 10.64 9.95 -16.47
CA VAL A 83 10.09 11.13 -15.76
C VAL A 83 10.70 12.34 -16.43
N ASN A 84 9.87 13.22 -16.98
CA ASN A 84 10.30 14.39 -17.76
C ASN A 84 11.21 14.07 -18.95
N ASP A 85 11.16 12.83 -19.46
CA ASP A 85 11.86 12.40 -20.67
C ASP A 85 10.82 12.12 -21.76
N MET A 86 10.79 12.97 -22.78
CA MET A 86 9.85 12.84 -23.89
C MET A 86 10.20 11.71 -24.87
N SER A 87 11.39 11.13 -24.76
CA SER A 87 11.81 10.00 -25.60
C SER A 87 11.33 8.64 -25.06
N LEU A 88 10.89 8.60 -23.81
CA LEU A 88 10.39 7.41 -23.13
C LEU A 88 8.88 7.49 -22.88
N PRO A 89 8.18 6.35 -22.78
CA PRO A 89 6.79 6.35 -22.34
C PRO A 89 6.69 6.92 -20.92
N ASN A 90 5.60 7.60 -20.60
CA ASN A 90 5.34 8.05 -19.24
C ASN A 90 5.00 6.85 -18.32
N TYR A 91 4.95 7.08 -17.00
CA TYR A 91 4.70 6.03 -16.02
C TYR A 91 3.31 5.36 -16.15
N LEU A 92 2.28 6.07 -16.63
CA LEU A 92 0.97 5.49 -16.89
C LEU A 92 1.04 4.53 -18.08
N ASN A 93 1.62 4.97 -19.19
CA ASN A 93 1.82 4.11 -20.36
C ASN A 93 2.66 2.87 -20.01
N GLY A 94 3.72 3.04 -19.21
CA GLY A 94 4.54 1.93 -18.74
C GLY A 94 3.74 0.92 -17.89
N PHE A 95 2.86 1.41 -17.02
CA PHE A 95 1.97 0.56 -16.24
C PHE A 95 0.93 -0.15 -17.12
N GLU A 96 0.32 0.55 -18.06
CA GLU A 96 -0.64 -0.03 -19.00
C GLU A 96 -0.02 -1.14 -19.86
N CYS A 97 1.20 -0.92 -20.38
CA CYS A 97 1.96 -1.94 -21.10
C CYS A 97 2.27 -3.14 -20.19
N PHE A 98 2.74 -2.90 -18.96
CA PHE A 98 2.99 -3.97 -18.00
C PHE A 98 1.76 -4.85 -17.76
N VAL A 99 0.58 -4.24 -17.54
CA VAL A 99 -0.67 -4.99 -17.34
C VAL A 99 -1.06 -5.74 -18.61
N CYS A 100 -0.98 -5.09 -19.78
CA CYS A 100 -1.28 -5.72 -21.06
C CYS A 100 -0.39 -6.94 -21.34
N ASP A 101 0.92 -6.83 -21.10
CA ASP A 101 1.87 -7.92 -21.32
C ASP A 101 1.60 -9.10 -20.39
N ARG A 102 1.27 -8.84 -19.12
CA ARG A 102 0.90 -9.88 -18.15
C ARG A 102 -0.39 -10.59 -18.54
N GLU A 103 -1.43 -9.84 -18.94
CA GLU A 103 -2.69 -10.45 -19.38
C GLU A 103 -2.53 -11.22 -20.69
N ASN A 104 -1.78 -10.70 -21.66
CA ASN A 104 -1.50 -11.41 -22.91
C ASN A 104 -0.71 -12.70 -22.65
N ALA A 105 0.29 -12.67 -21.78
CA ALA A 105 1.02 -13.86 -21.36
C ALA A 105 0.11 -14.90 -20.71
N ARG A 106 -0.77 -14.47 -19.79
CA ARG A 106 -1.76 -15.34 -19.13
C ARG A 106 -2.72 -15.97 -20.14
N LEU A 107 -3.29 -15.19 -21.06
CA LEU A 107 -4.19 -15.68 -22.12
C LEU A 107 -3.50 -16.68 -23.06
N ASN A 108 -2.24 -16.43 -23.41
CA ASN A 108 -1.47 -17.36 -24.25
C ASN A 108 -1.19 -18.68 -23.51
N ALA A 109 -0.86 -18.62 -22.22
CA ALA A 109 -0.69 -19.81 -21.39
C ALA A 109 -2.00 -20.61 -21.27
N GLU A 110 -3.15 -19.96 -21.08
CA GLU A 110 -4.47 -20.63 -21.09
C GLU A 110 -4.76 -21.32 -22.42
N ARG A 111 -4.52 -20.64 -23.55
CA ARG A 111 -4.72 -21.22 -24.90
C ARG A 111 -3.83 -22.46 -25.09
N ASN A 112 -2.58 -22.40 -24.66
CA ASN A 112 -1.65 -23.53 -24.76
C ASN A 112 -2.09 -24.71 -23.89
N HIS A 113 -2.54 -24.45 -22.65
CA HIS A 113 -3.10 -25.47 -21.77
C HIS A 113 -4.32 -26.18 -22.37
N LYS A 114 -5.24 -25.41 -22.96
CA LYS A 114 -6.41 -25.95 -23.66
C LYS A 114 -6.01 -26.81 -24.87
N LYS A 115 -5.06 -26.32 -25.70
CA LYS A 115 -4.53 -27.07 -26.86
C LYS A 115 -3.82 -28.37 -26.46
N ALA A 116 -3.14 -28.37 -25.32
CA ALA A 116 -2.47 -29.54 -24.77
C ALA A 116 -3.43 -30.54 -24.10
N HIS A 117 -4.75 -30.29 -24.11
CA HIS A 117 -5.76 -31.09 -23.42
C HIS A 117 -5.42 -31.33 -21.94
N GLY A 118 -4.90 -30.31 -21.26
CA GLY A 118 -4.55 -30.38 -19.84
C GLY A 118 -3.20 -31.05 -19.52
N LYS A 119 -2.39 -31.43 -20.52
CA LYS A 119 -1.07 -32.02 -20.30
C LYS A 119 0.02 -31.02 -19.93
N SER A 120 -0.15 -29.74 -20.24
CA SER A 120 0.74 -28.67 -19.76
C SER A 120 0.18 -28.05 -18.48
N LEU A 121 1.02 -27.40 -17.67
CA LEU A 121 0.56 -26.65 -16.49
C LEU A 121 -0.49 -25.59 -16.89
N ALA A 122 -1.52 -25.46 -16.06
CA ALA A 122 -2.45 -24.34 -16.15
C ALA A 122 -1.71 -23.05 -15.75
N PRO A 123 -2.09 -21.88 -16.32
CA PRO A 123 -1.52 -20.62 -15.89
C PRO A 123 -1.82 -20.36 -14.41
N GLU A 124 -0.88 -19.71 -13.75
CA GLU A 124 -1.06 -19.29 -12.37
C GLU A 124 -2.18 -18.24 -12.28
N VAL A 125 -3.02 -18.40 -11.26
CA VAL A 125 -4.12 -17.48 -10.99
C VAL A 125 -3.58 -16.35 -10.11
N HIS A 126 -3.42 -15.16 -10.69
CA HIS A 126 -3.01 -13.96 -9.96
C HIS A 126 -4.24 -13.22 -9.42
N ILE A 127 -4.83 -13.75 -8.35
CA ILE A 127 -5.90 -13.08 -7.60
C ILE A 127 -5.29 -12.47 -6.34
N ALA A 128 -5.65 -11.22 -6.05
CA ALA A 128 -5.24 -10.56 -4.82
C ALA A 128 -5.68 -11.38 -3.61
N GLN A 129 -4.73 -11.71 -2.74
CA GLN A 129 -5.03 -12.44 -1.51
C GLN A 129 -5.58 -11.50 -0.44
N THR A 130 -6.45 -12.02 0.41
CA THR A 130 -6.96 -11.31 1.58
C THR A 130 -5.86 -10.96 2.58
N THR A 131 -4.73 -11.66 2.56
CA THR A 131 -3.54 -11.31 3.34
C THR A 131 -2.93 -9.95 2.93
N HIS A 132 -3.16 -9.50 1.69
CA HIS A 132 -2.67 -8.21 1.18
C HIS A 132 -3.76 -7.12 1.16
N MET A 133 -4.99 -7.48 0.81
CA MET A 133 -6.12 -6.53 0.63
C MET A 133 -7.17 -6.59 1.75
N GLY A 134 -7.06 -7.53 2.68
CA GLY A 134 -7.97 -7.70 3.82
C GLY A 134 -7.43 -6.96 5.05
N CYS A 135 -7.52 -5.63 5.02
CA CYS A 135 -7.08 -4.81 6.14
C CYS A 135 -7.80 -5.21 7.43
N PRO A 136 -7.08 -5.31 8.58
CA PRO A 136 -7.73 -5.51 9.86
C PRO A 136 -8.58 -4.29 10.23
N SER A 137 -9.45 -4.44 11.24
CA SER A 137 -10.15 -3.31 11.84
C SER A 137 -9.15 -2.22 12.21
N PRO A 138 -9.48 -0.93 12.00
CA PRO A 138 -8.59 0.16 12.34
C PRO A 138 -8.26 0.10 13.84
N ALA A 139 -6.99 0.33 14.13
CA ALA A 139 -6.44 0.37 15.48
C ALA A 139 -5.61 1.65 15.63
N PRO A 140 -5.50 2.21 16.84
CA PRO A 140 -4.65 3.38 17.05
C PRO A 140 -3.20 3.05 16.69
N GLY A 141 -2.49 4.05 16.15
CA GLY A 141 -1.06 3.90 15.88
C GLY A 141 -0.22 3.73 17.16
N TYR A 142 -0.73 4.16 18.31
CA TYR A 142 -0.04 4.00 19.58
C TYR A 142 -1.05 3.86 20.71
N GLY A 143 -0.73 3.03 21.70
CA GLY A 143 -1.63 2.69 22.80
C GLY A 143 -2.66 1.64 22.43
N ASN A 144 -3.59 1.36 23.34
CA ASN A 144 -4.68 0.42 23.11
C ASN A 144 -5.98 1.16 22.78
N ILE A 145 -6.91 0.48 22.09
CA ILE A 145 -8.19 1.08 21.71
C ILE A 145 -9.09 1.34 22.93
N GLU A 146 -8.88 0.58 23.99
CA GLU A 146 -9.55 0.69 25.29
C GLU A 146 -9.17 1.98 26.03
N ASP A 147 -7.98 2.53 25.75
CA ASP A 147 -7.51 3.78 26.34
C ASP A 147 -8.15 5.02 25.70
N ILE A 148 -8.85 4.84 24.57
CA ILE A 148 -9.54 5.92 23.86
C ILE A 148 -10.94 6.11 24.47
N PRO A 149 -11.28 7.33 24.93
CA PRO A 149 -12.59 7.61 25.52
C PRO A 149 -13.77 7.21 24.64
N ASP A 150 -14.84 6.78 25.27
CA ASP A 150 -16.11 6.59 24.56
C ASP A 150 -16.67 7.95 24.13
N GLY A 151 -17.23 8.03 22.92
CA GLY A 151 -17.60 9.30 22.29
C GLY A 151 -16.45 9.99 21.55
N ASP A 152 -15.24 9.43 21.53
CA ASP A 152 -14.16 9.94 20.68
C ASP A 152 -14.54 9.77 19.19
N SER A 153 -14.47 10.87 18.45
CA SER A 153 -14.90 10.90 17.06
C SER A 153 -14.06 10.02 16.15
N TRP A 154 -12.78 9.82 16.46
CA TRP A 154 -11.95 8.89 15.70
C TRP A 154 -12.40 7.44 15.95
N LYS A 155 -12.61 7.06 17.22
CA LYS A 155 -13.04 5.71 17.61
C LYS A 155 -14.38 5.35 16.99
N GLU A 156 -15.36 6.26 17.03
CA GLU A 156 -16.68 6.01 16.49
C GLU A 156 -16.71 5.99 14.95
N MET A 157 -16.13 7.02 14.32
CA MET A 157 -16.23 7.18 12.86
C MET A 157 -15.44 6.11 12.11
N TRP A 158 -14.17 5.88 12.47
CA TRP A 158 -13.33 4.96 11.69
C TRP A 158 -13.77 3.51 11.83
N LEU A 159 -14.25 3.09 13.01
CA LEU A 159 -14.81 1.75 13.19
C LEU A 159 -16.10 1.58 12.38
N GLN A 160 -16.98 2.58 12.40
CA GLN A 160 -18.21 2.54 11.61
C GLN A 160 -17.91 2.48 10.10
N ASP A 161 -17.00 3.32 9.61
CA ASP A 161 -16.58 3.35 8.20
C ASP A 161 -15.97 2.01 7.76
N TYR A 162 -15.17 1.38 8.62
CA TYR A 162 -14.59 0.06 8.37
C TYR A 162 -15.68 -1.00 8.17
N TRP A 163 -16.60 -1.12 9.12
CA TRP A 163 -17.67 -2.11 9.06
C TRP A 163 -18.65 -1.84 7.92
N GLN A 164 -18.97 -0.58 7.68
CA GLN A 164 -19.78 -0.18 6.54
C GLN A 164 -19.10 -0.57 5.23
N SER A 165 -17.81 -0.26 5.06
CA SER A 165 -17.06 -0.61 3.86
C SER A 165 -17.00 -2.13 3.64
N LEU A 166 -16.91 -2.91 4.73
CA LEU A 166 -16.95 -4.36 4.68
C LEU A 166 -18.31 -4.88 4.20
N ASP A 167 -19.40 -4.31 4.72
CA ASP A 167 -20.76 -4.64 4.28
C ASP A 167 -20.98 -4.29 2.81
N GLN A 168 -20.48 -3.13 2.37
CA GLN A 168 -20.50 -2.71 0.96
C GLN A 168 -19.71 -3.67 0.07
N GLY A 169 -18.53 -4.11 0.52
CA GLY A 169 -17.74 -5.12 -0.18
C GLY A 169 -18.52 -6.43 -0.35
N GLU A 170 -19.12 -6.95 0.73
CA GLU A 170 -19.92 -8.18 0.69
C GLU A 170 -21.15 -8.05 -0.21
N ALA A 171 -21.84 -6.90 -0.18
CA ALA A 171 -22.97 -6.60 -1.05
C ALA A 171 -22.55 -6.58 -2.55
N LEU A 172 -21.43 -5.94 -2.87
CA LEU A 172 -20.88 -5.91 -4.24
C LEU A 172 -20.48 -7.32 -4.71
N THR A 173 -19.81 -8.10 -3.86
CA THR A 173 -19.47 -9.50 -4.15
C THR A 173 -20.73 -10.31 -4.41
N SER A 174 -21.78 -10.13 -3.60
CA SER A 174 -23.06 -10.77 -3.82
C SER A 174 -23.70 -10.35 -5.16
N MET A 175 -23.69 -9.07 -5.52
CA MET A 175 -24.19 -8.61 -6.82
C MET A 175 -23.45 -9.30 -7.98
N ILE A 176 -22.11 -9.40 -7.91
CA ILE A 176 -21.29 -10.09 -8.92
C ILE A 176 -21.70 -11.55 -9.05
N HIS A 177 -21.86 -12.28 -7.93
CA HIS A 177 -22.26 -13.68 -7.96
C HIS A 177 -23.67 -13.92 -8.52
N HIS A 178 -24.55 -12.91 -8.44
CA HIS A 178 -25.90 -12.96 -9.01
C HIS A 178 -25.99 -12.38 -10.42
N ASN A 179 -24.86 -12.02 -11.06
CA ASN A 179 -24.81 -11.31 -12.35
C ASN A 179 -25.68 -10.03 -12.36
N GLU A 180 -25.79 -9.35 -11.22
CA GLU A 180 -26.58 -8.13 -11.09
C GLU A 180 -25.80 -6.92 -11.61
N THR A 181 -26.33 -6.26 -12.64
CA THR A 181 -25.69 -5.10 -13.30
C THR A 181 -26.39 -3.78 -12.95
N HIS A 182 -27.57 -3.81 -12.35
CA HIS A 182 -28.33 -2.61 -12.02
C HIS A 182 -27.84 -1.98 -10.70
N GLN A 183 -27.11 -0.86 -10.82
CA GLN A 183 -26.52 -0.14 -9.67
C GLN A 183 -27.54 0.24 -8.58
N GLY A 184 -28.77 0.58 -8.95
CA GLY A 184 -29.82 0.96 -7.98
C GLY A 184 -30.24 -0.16 -7.02
N LYS A 185 -29.93 -1.43 -7.34
CA LYS A 185 -30.22 -2.57 -6.45
C LYS A 185 -29.16 -2.75 -5.37
N PHE A 186 -28.06 -2.00 -5.41
CA PHE A 186 -27.01 -2.06 -4.39
C PHE A 186 -27.58 -1.96 -2.97
N TRP A 187 -28.53 -1.04 -2.75
CA TRP A 187 -29.17 -0.85 -1.45
C TRP A 187 -30.02 -2.04 -1.00
N ASP A 188 -30.63 -2.79 -1.93
CA ASP A 188 -31.35 -4.03 -1.61
C ASP A 188 -30.39 -5.11 -1.13
N TYR A 189 -29.22 -5.23 -1.75
CA TYR A 189 -28.17 -6.16 -1.32
C TYR A 189 -27.57 -5.73 0.02
N MET A 190 -27.29 -4.43 0.21
CA MET A 190 -26.86 -3.89 1.50
C MET A 190 -27.87 -4.19 2.62
N HIS A 191 -29.16 -3.99 2.36
CA HIS A 191 -30.21 -4.29 3.33
C HIS A 191 -30.25 -5.78 3.69
N LYS A 192 -30.05 -6.68 2.71
CA LYS A 192 -29.94 -8.12 2.98
C LYS A 192 -28.74 -8.46 3.87
N ILE A 193 -27.57 -7.84 3.64
CA ILE A 193 -26.39 -8.04 4.49
C ILE A 193 -26.67 -7.56 5.92
N PHE A 194 -27.26 -6.37 6.06
CA PHE A 194 -27.64 -5.81 7.36
C PHE A 194 -28.60 -6.74 8.13
N LEU A 195 -29.65 -7.24 7.48
CA LEU A 195 -30.61 -8.18 8.08
C LEU A 195 -29.92 -9.49 8.52
N LYS A 196 -29.04 -10.02 7.68
CA LYS A 196 -28.29 -11.26 8.00
C LYS A 196 -27.41 -11.09 9.24
N ARG A 197 -26.75 -9.95 9.39
CA ARG A 197 -25.87 -9.69 10.55
C ARG A 197 -26.64 -9.40 11.83
N THR A 198 -27.81 -8.76 11.73
CA THR A 198 -28.66 -8.46 12.89
C THR A 198 -29.51 -9.65 13.35
N GLN A 199 -29.79 -10.63 12.49
CA GLN A 199 -30.47 -11.88 12.86
C GLN A 199 -29.54 -12.95 13.47
N HIS A 200 -28.23 -12.79 13.33
CA HIS A 200 -27.22 -13.71 13.86
C HIS A 200 -26.54 -13.22 15.16
N ASN A 201 -26.99 -12.08 15.70
CA ASN A 201 -26.66 -11.59 17.04
C ASN A 201 -27.88 -11.74 17.96
#